data_AF-A0A428RDA4-F1
#
_entry.id   AF-A0A428RDA4-F1
#
_cell.length_a   1.000
_cell.length_b   1.000
_cell.length_c   1.000
_cell.angle_alpha   90.00
_cell.angle_beta   90.00
_cell.angle_gamma   90.00
#
_symmetry.space_group_name_H-M   'P 1'
#
loop_
_entity.id
_entity.type
_entity.pdbx_description
1 polymer ?
#
loop_
_entity_poly.entity_id
_entity_poly.type
_entity_poly.pdbx_seq_one_letter_code
_entity_poly.pdbx_strand_id
1 'polypeptide(L)'
;MGVKAAFIGATGATLSHVLTWTLLAGHNAAALVRDASKLRKILTTNHVSEQILQSQLFIVEGSSRDVAVVSKLLRHEPDIIFTGITSLPSFHWNPFRPISMQDSTITGDSAAAVVEALRELKSTN
;
A
#
# COMPACT_ATOMS: atom_id res chain seq x y z
N MET A 1 -13.54 -6.36 -14.68
CA MET A 1 -12.61 -5.26 -15.03
C MET A 1 -11.31 -5.52 -14.29
N GLY A 2 -10.15 -5.37 -14.93
CA GLY A 2 -8.85 -5.55 -14.24
C GLY A 2 -8.65 -4.56 -13.10
N VAL A 3 -7.66 -4.78 -12.24
CA VAL A 3 -7.32 -3.79 -11.21
C VAL A 3 -6.70 -2.57 -11.88
N LYS A 4 -7.25 -1.38 -11.60
CA LYS A 4 -6.74 -0.13 -12.18
C LYS A 4 -5.48 0.35 -11.46
N ALA A 5 -5.47 0.23 -10.13
CA ALA A 5 -4.41 0.75 -9.30
C ALA A 5 -4.10 -0.16 -8.11
N ALA A 6 -2.81 -0.38 -7.85
CA ALA A 6 -2.34 -1.03 -6.64
C ALA A 6 -1.75 0.01 -5.67
N PHE A 7 -2.00 -0.15 -4.37
CA PHE A 7 -1.59 0.78 -3.32
C PHE A 7 -0.71 0.09 -2.29
N ILE A 8 0.51 0.57 -2.13
CA ILE A 8 1.47 0.07 -1.13
C ILE A 8 1.65 1.18 -0.08
N GLY A 9 1.13 0.94 1.13
CA GLY A 9 1.00 1.99 2.15
C GLY A 9 -0.37 2.70 2.14
N ALA A 10 -1.44 2.01 1.74
CA ALA A 10 -2.78 2.57 1.56
C ALA A 10 -3.42 3.20 2.82
N THR A 11 -2.86 2.98 4.00
CA THR A 11 -3.34 3.60 5.25
C THR A 11 -2.69 4.95 5.56
N GLY A 12 -1.72 5.39 4.75
CA GLY A 12 -1.12 6.71 4.84
C GLY A 12 -2.09 7.81 4.41
N ALA A 13 -1.95 9.01 4.97
CA ALA A 13 -2.91 10.10 4.81
C ALA A 13 -3.24 10.42 3.35
N THR A 14 -2.21 10.52 2.49
CA THR A 14 -2.43 10.81 1.06
C THR A 14 -3.04 9.61 0.34
N LEU A 15 -2.44 8.43 0.49
CA LEU A 15 -2.86 7.25 -0.29
C LEU A 15 -4.24 6.74 0.09
N SER A 16 -4.67 6.89 1.35
CA SER A 16 -6.02 6.49 1.75
C SER A 16 -7.09 7.28 0.99
N HIS A 17 -6.87 8.58 0.77
CA HIS A 17 -7.80 9.41 0.00
C HIS A 17 -7.74 9.09 -1.48
N VAL A 18 -6.55 8.86 -2.06
CA VAL A 18 -6.44 8.46 -3.46
C VAL A 18 -7.16 7.12 -3.70
N LEU A 19 -7.00 6.15 -2.80
CA LEU A 19 -7.72 4.88 -2.86
C LEU A 19 -9.24 5.08 -2.71
N THR A 20 -9.69 5.90 -1.76
CA THR A 20 -11.11 6.27 -1.61
C THR A 20 -11.68 6.76 -2.94
N TRP A 21 -11.06 7.77 -3.56
CA TRP A 21 -11.56 8.35 -4.80
C TRP A 21 -11.48 7.38 -5.97
N THR A 22 -10.49 6.49 -6.00
CA THR A 22 -10.39 5.41 -7.00
C THR A 22 -11.60 4.50 -6.91
N LEU A 23 -11.97 4.06 -5.71
CA LEU A 23 -13.12 3.18 -5.47
C LEU A 23 -14.45 3.89 -5.78
N LEU A 24 -14.62 5.14 -5.33
CA LEU A 24 -15.83 5.93 -5.59
C LEU A 24 -16.02 6.26 -7.08
N ALA A 25 -14.94 6.33 -7.86
CA ALA A 25 -15.00 6.47 -9.31
C ALA A 25 -15.38 5.17 -10.04
N GLY A 26 -15.64 4.06 -9.32
CA GLY A 26 -16.03 2.79 -9.91
C GLY A 26 -14.87 1.93 -10.42
N HIS A 27 -13.62 2.26 -10.04
CA HIS A 27 -12.46 1.47 -10.42
C HIS A 27 -12.14 0.36 -9.40
N ASN A 28 -11.63 -0.76 -9.89
CA ASN A 28 -11.08 -1.81 -9.06
C ASN A 28 -9.69 -1.43 -8.56
N ALA A 29 -9.39 -1.69 -7.29
CA ALA A 29 -8.12 -1.39 -6.67
C ALA A 29 -7.60 -2.57 -5.84
N ALA A 30 -6.28 -2.71 -5.74
CA ALA A 30 -5.64 -3.63 -4.82
C ALA A 30 -4.82 -2.85 -3.78
N ALA A 31 -4.80 -3.29 -2.52
CA ALA A 31 -4.08 -2.59 -1.46
C ALA A 31 -3.26 -3.58 -0.62
N LEU A 32 -1.97 -3.29 -0.46
CA LEU A 32 -1.07 -3.96 0.47
C LEU A 32 -0.99 -3.16 1.77
N VAL A 33 -1.43 -3.80 2.86
CA VAL A 33 -1.46 -3.20 4.19
C VAL A 33 -1.03 -4.20 5.25
N ARG A 34 -0.58 -3.71 6.41
CA ARG A 34 -0.25 -4.55 7.56
C ARG A 34 -1.47 -4.96 8.38
N ASP A 35 -2.57 -4.24 8.21
CA ASP A 35 -3.82 -4.39 8.97
C ASP A 35 -5.00 -3.99 8.05
N ALA A 36 -5.75 -4.98 7.58
CA ALA A 36 -6.91 -4.79 6.71
C ALA A 36 -8.07 -4.13 7.47
N SER A 37 -8.23 -4.41 8.76
CA SER A 37 -9.30 -3.83 9.58
C SER A 37 -9.12 -2.31 9.70
N LYS A 38 -7.87 -1.85 9.89
CA LYS A 38 -7.53 -0.43 9.86
C LYS A 38 -7.84 0.20 8.51
N LEU A 39 -7.48 -0.46 7.41
CA LEU A 39 -7.78 0.05 6.07
C LEU A 39 -9.30 0.18 5.85
N ARG A 40 -10.06 -0.86 6.15
CA ARG A 40 -11.53 -0.85 6.01
C ARG A 40 -12.14 0.28 6.82
N LYS A 41 -11.75 0.43 8.09
CA LYS A 41 -12.23 1.53 8.95
C LYS A 41 -11.98 2.91 8.33
N ILE A 42 -10.79 3.15 7.77
CA ILE A 42 -10.46 4.41 7.10
C ILE A 42 -11.38 4.62 5.88
N LEU A 43 -11.57 3.61 5.04
CA LEU A 43 -12.38 3.72 3.83
C LEU A 43 -13.87 3.92 4.14
N THR A 44 -14.42 3.22 5.14
CA THR A 44 -15.80 3.41 5.60
C THR A 44 -15.98 4.80 6.21
N THR A 45 -14.99 5.32 6.94
CA THR A 45 -14.97 6.70 7.46
C THR A 45 -14.97 7.71 6.32
N ASN A 46 -14.29 7.40 5.21
CA ASN A 46 -14.28 8.17 3.98
C ASN A 46 -15.49 7.88 3.06
N HIS A 47 -16.59 7.36 3.61
CA HIS A 47 -17.87 7.11 2.93
C HIS A 47 -17.84 6.10 1.77
N VAL A 48 -16.86 5.19 1.74
CA VAL A 48 -16.90 4.04 0.83
C VAL A 48 -17.84 2.98 1.41
N SER A 49 -18.87 2.59 0.66
CA SER A 49 -19.85 1.61 1.11
C SER A 49 -19.26 0.19 1.16
N GLU A 50 -19.81 -0.68 2.01
CA GLU A 50 -19.37 -2.09 2.08
C GLU A 50 -19.57 -2.81 0.74
N GLN A 51 -20.59 -2.45 -0.03
CA GLN A 51 -20.82 -3.00 -1.37
C GLN A 51 -19.65 -2.67 -2.32
N ILE A 52 -19.14 -1.44 -2.30
CA ILE A 52 -17.96 -1.05 -3.07
C ILE A 52 -16.72 -1.79 -2.55
N LEU A 53 -16.52 -1.86 -1.23
CA LEU A 53 -15.37 -2.55 -0.64
C LEU A 53 -15.35 -4.05 -0.98
N GLN A 54 -16.51 -4.70 -1.07
CA GLN A 54 -16.61 -6.12 -1.41
C GLN A 54 -16.41 -6.39 -2.90
N SER A 55 -16.87 -5.48 -3.77
CA SER A 55 -16.86 -5.69 -5.22
C SER A 55 -15.62 -5.15 -5.93
N GLN A 56 -14.97 -4.12 -5.38
CA GLN A 56 -13.92 -3.36 -6.07
C GLN A 56 -12.56 -3.37 -5.37
N LEU A 57 -12.47 -3.77 -4.09
CA LEU A 57 -11.22 -3.72 -3.32
C LEU A 57 -10.65 -5.11 -3.04
N PHE A 58 -9.43 -5.35 -3.51
CA PHE A 58 -8.62 -6.51 -3.15
C PHE A 58 -7.63 -6.11 -2.05
N ILE A 59 -7.61 -6.82 -0.93
CA ILE A 59 -6.68 -6.54 0.17
C ILE A 59 -5.67 -7.68 0.29
N VAL A 60 -4.39 -7.32 0.27
CA VAL A 60 -3.28 -8.23 0.56
C VAL A 60 -2.67 -7.79 1.90
N GLU A 61 -2.81 -8.62 2.93
CA GLU A 61 -2.17 -8.38 4.21
C GLU A 61 -0.72 -8.86 4.21
N GLY A 62 0.18 -8.00 4.67
CA GLY A 62 1.58 -8.36 4.86
C GLY A 62 2.53 -7.17 4.88
N SER A 63 3.83 -7.48 4.81
CA SER A 63 4.89 -6.48 4.79
C SER A 63 5.17 -6.03 3.36
N SER A 64 5.40 -4.73 3.18
CA SER A 64 5.86 -4.18 1.90
C SER A 64 7.30 -4.53 1.57
N ARG A 65 8.05 -5.08 2.53
CA ARG A 65 9.42 -5.61 2.34
C ARG A 65 9.44 -7.06 1.87
N ASP A 66 8.30 -7.75 1.92
CA ASP A 66 8.22 -9.16 1.55
C ASP A 66 7.88 -9.28 0.05
N VAL A 67 8.86 -9.73 -0.73
CA VAL A 67 8.73 -9.91 -2.18
C VAL A 67 7.54 -10.81 -2.52
N ALA A 68 7.29 -11.87 -1.76
CA ALA A 68 6.18 -12.78 -2.04
C ALA A 68 4.81 -12.11 -1.80
N VAL A 69 4.71 -11.26 -0.78
CA VAL A 69 3.49 -10.46 -0.52
C VAL A 69 3.29 -9.42 -1.62
N VAL A 70 4.36 -8.74 -2.04
CA VAL A 70 4.29 -7.77 -3.13
C VAL A 70 3.95 -8.46 -4.46
N SER A 71 4.52 -9.62 -4.76
CA SER A 71 4.18 -10.45 -5.91
C SER A 71 2.70 -10.85 -5.90
N LYS A 72 2.12 -11.20 -4.74
CA LYS A 72 0.67 -11.46 -4.61
C LYS A 72 -0.17 -10.22 -4.98
N LEU A 73 0.24 -9.03 -4.53
CA LEU A 73 -0.43 -7.78 -4.92
C LEU A 73 -0.35 -7.54 -6.43
N LEU A 74 0.83 -7.72 -7.02
CA LEU A 74 1.08 -7.42 -8.43
C LEU A 74 0.44 -8.44 -9.40
N ARG A 75 0.12 -9.65 -8.94
CA ARG A 75 -0.68 -10.64 -9.70
C ARG A 75 -2.11 -10.20 -10.00
N HIS A 76 -2.58 -9.12 -9.38
CA HIS A 76 -3.82 -8.46 -9.78
C HIS A 76 -3.68 -7.61 -11.06
N GLU A 77 -2.48 -7.56 -11.65
CA GLU A 77 -2.15 -6.87 -12.90
C GLU A 77 -2.59 -5.39 -12.91
N PRO A 78 -2.14 -4.58 -11.93
CA PRO A 78 -2.50 -3.17 -11.88
C PRO A 78 -1.88 -2.36 -13.02
N ASP A 79 -2.63 -1.43 -13.62
CA ASP A 79 -2.09 -0.47 -14.60
C ASP A 79 -1.08 0.51 -13.95
N ILE A 80 -1.33 0.90 -12.69
CA ILE A 80 -0.54 1.90 -11.96
C ILE A 80 -0.28 1.41 -10.54
N ILE A 81 0.94 1.66 -10.04
CA ILE A 81 1.32 1.38 -8.65
C ILE A 81 1.52 2.72 -7.91
N PHE A 82 0.75 2.94 -6.86
CA PHE A 82 0.97 4.03 -5.91
C PHE A 82 1.72 3.52 -4.68
N THR A 83 2.81 4.20 -4.32
CA THR A 83 3.58 3.88 -3.12
C THR A 83 3.63 5.09 -2.20
N GLY A 84 3.48 4.84 -0.91
CA GLY A 84 3.37 5.88 0.11
C GLY A 84 3.80 5.32 1.45
N ILE A 85 5.04 4.85 1.51
CA ILE A 85 5.61 4.21 2.67
C ILE A 85 6.70 5.09 3.28
N THR A 86 6.53 5.33 4.57
CA THR A 86 7.46 6.06 5.43
C THR A 86 7.39 5.47 6.83
N SER A 87 8.37 5.79 7.67
CA SER A 87 8.30 5.49 9.09
C SER A 87 7.94 6.73 9.91
N LEU A 88 7.58 6.50 11.17
CA LEU A 88 7.31 7.60 12.09
C LEU A 88 8.63 8.24 12.55
N PRO A 89 8.59 9.52 12.95
CA PRO A 89 9.73 10.13 13.61
C PRO A 89 10.03 9.42 14.94
N SER A 90 11.31 9.39 15.31
CA SER A 90 11.82 8.99 16.62
C SER A 90 12.48 10.19 17.26
N PHE A 91 12.13 10.48 18.51
CA PHE A 91 12.60 11.64 19.26
C PHE A 91 13.64 11.22 20.27
N HIS A 92 14.81 11.87 20.24
CA HIS A 92 15.96 11.53 21.07
C HIS A 92 16.37 12.70 21.94
N TRP A 93 16.90 12.40 23.11
CA TRP A 93 17.50 13.40 24.02
C TRP A 93 18.92 13.77 23.59
N ASN A 94 19.11 14.09 22.31
CA ASN A 94 20.38 14.55 21.74
C ASN A 94 20.16 15.93 21.08
N PRO A 95 20.78 17.02 21.57
CA PRO A 95 20.53 18.36 21.07
C PRO A 95 21.01 18.59 19.63
N PHE A 96 21.99 17.81 19.14
CA PHE A 96 22.49 17.93 17.76
C PHE A 96 21.72 17.04 16.77
N ARG A 97 21.04 15.99 17.26
CA ARG A 97 20.23 15.08 16.45
C ARG A 97 18.96 14.68 17.23
N PRO A 98 18.04 15.63 17.47
CA PRO A 98 16.87 15.37 18.32
C PRO A 98 15.80 14.53 17.62
N ILE A 99 15.87 14.41 16.29
CA ILE A 99 14.87 13.73 15.46
C ILE A 99 15.59 12.77 14.52
N SER A 100 15.13 11.51 14.48
CA SER A 100 15.45 10.53 13.45
C SER A 100 14.18 9.85 12.95
N MET A 101 14.33 8.84 12.10
CA MET A 101 13.26 7.93 11.72
C MET A 101 13.29 6.69 12.63
N GLN A 102 12.14 6.12 12.97
CA GLN A 102 12.07 4.82 13.66
C GLN A 102 12.65 3.70 12.79
N ASP A 103 12.48 3.85 11.47
CA ASP A 103 12.99 2.93 10.48
C ASP A 103 13.41 3.73 9.23
N SER A 104 14.71 3.93 9.07
CA SER A 104 15.25 4.76 7.99
C SER A 104 15.34 4.03 6.64
N THR A 105 15.16 2.71 6.59
CA THR A 105 15.34 1.92 5.36
C THR A 105 14.03 1.50 4.72
N ILE A 106 12.90 1.58 5.43
CA ILE A 106 11.59 1.06 4.99
C ILE A 106 11.20 1.49 3.57
N THR A 107 11.43 2.75 3.21
CA THR A 107 11.09 3.26 1.87
C THR A 107 11.93 2.58 0.79
N GLY A 108 13.24 2.47 1.02
CA GLY A 108 14.18 1.83 0.09
C GLY A 108 13.95 0.33 -0.03
N ASP A 109 13.81 -0.36 1.11
CA ASP A 109 13.58 -1.82 1.16
C ASP A 109 12.26 -2.18 0.47
N SER A 110 11.20 -1.39 0.69
CA SER A 110 9.91 -1.62 0.05
C SER A 110 9.98 -1.39 -1.47
N ALA A 111 10.70 -0.35 -1.91
CA ALA A 111 10.91 -0.11 -3.33
C ALA A 111 11.71 -1.24 -4.00
N ALA A 112 12.74 -1.75 -3.32
CA ALA A 112 13.51 -2.90 -3.79
C ALA A 112 12.64 -4.15 -3.94
N ALA A 113 11.77 -4.42 -2.95
CA ALA A 113 10.85 -5.56 -3.01
C ALA A 113 9.86 -5.46 -4.18
N VAL A 114 9.36 -4.27 -4.50
CA VAL A 114 8.51 -4.04 -5.69
C VAL A 114 9.24 -4.34 -6.98
N VAL A 115 10.46 -3.84 -7.14
CA VAL A 115 11.25 -4.08 -8.35
C VAL A 115 11.58 -5.57 -8.50
N GLU A 116 11.89 -6.25 -7.40
CA GLU A 116 12.19 -7.69 -7.44
C GLU A 116 10.95 -8.52 -7.76
N ALA A 117 9.80 -8.21 -7.15
CA ALA A 117 8.54 -8.87 -7.48
C ALA A 117 8.17 -8.71 -8.97
N LEU A 118 8.39 -7.52 -9.54
CA LEU A 118 8.20 -7.28 -10.98
C LEU A 118 9.15 -8.14 -11.84
N ARG A 119 10.40 -8.34 -11.41
CA ARG A 119 11.37 -9.20 -12.11
C ARG A 119 10.94 -10.67 -12.07
N GLU A 120 10.52 -11.17 -10.90
CA GLU A 120 10.02 -12.54 -10.75
C GLU A 120 8.83 -12.80 -11.68
N LEU A 121 7.86 -11.89 -11.68
CA LEU A 121 6.67 -11.99 -12.53
C LEU A 121 7.00 -11.93 -14.01
N LYS A 122 7.98 -11.11 -14.42
CA LYS A 122 8.46 -11.08 -15.81
C LYS A 122 9.15 -12.39 -16.20
N SER A 123 9.91 -13.03 -15.30
CA SER A 123 10.63 -14.27 -15.60
C SER A 123 9.73 -15.51 -15.70
N THR A 124 8.52 -15.43 -15.15
CA THR A 124 7.53 -16.53 -15.14
C THR A 124 6.62 -16.50 -16.38
N ASN A 125 6.67 -15.41 -17.16
CA ASN A 125 5.92 -15.22 -18.41
C ASN A 125 6.84 -15.41 -19.63
#